data_AF-A0A355BC73-F1
#
_entry.id   AF-A0A355BC73-F1
#
_cell.length_a   1.000
_cell.length_b   1.000
_cell.length_c   1.000
_cell.angle_alpha   90.00
_cell.angle_beta   90.00
_cell.angle_gamma   90.00
#
_symmetry.space_group_name_H-M   'P 1'
#
loop_
_entity.id
_entity.type
_entity.pdbx_description
1 polymer ?
#
loop_
_entity_poly.entity_id
_entity_poly.type
_entity_poly.pdbx_seq_one_letter_code
_entity_poly.pdbx_strand_id
1 'polypeptide(L)'
;SNVHDMAAAMQGGVSGHAGLFSNALDVAKMMQMYLQKGVYGTTRFFSEKTMNDFNTCYFCEQSNRRGVGFDKPQLGTAGPTCGCVSKTSFGHTGFTGTMAWADPEKEIVYVFLSNRTYPDSNAINKLSRANIRENIQKIIYESVIDKSN
;
A
#
# COMPACT_ATOMS: atom_id res chain seq x y z
N SER A 1 -7.69 12.13 29.39
CA SER A 1 -6.45 11.32 29.39
C SER A 1 -6.80 9.92 28.91
N ASN A 2 -6.74 9.73 27.59
CA ASN A 2 -7.04 8.52 26.80
C ASN A 2 -7.25 9.11 25.39
N VAL A 3 -6.58 8.72 24.30
CA VAL A 3 -6.01 7.43 23.89
C VAL A 3 -5.06 7.68 22.68
N HIS A 4 -4.32 6.64 22.29
CA HIS A 4 -4.08 6.16 20.91
C HIS A 4 -2.63 6.23 20.38
N ASP A 5 -2.13 5.01 20.15
CA ASP A 5 -0.94 4.62 19.40
C ASP A 5 0.39 4.51 20.16
N MET A 6 0.43 3.52 21.06
CA MET A 6 1.67 2.96 21.62
C MET A 6 2.20 1.82 20.73
N ALA A 7 2.52 2.09 19.47
CA ALA A 7 3.37 1.21 18.66
C ALA A 7 4.45 1.94 17.86
N ALA A 8 4.73 3.22 18.16
CA ALA A 8 5.73 4.01 17.43
C ALA A 8 6.76 4.73 18.34
N ALA A 9 6.95 4.28 19.58
CA ALA A 9 7.77 4.99 20.58
C ALA A 9 9.14 4.36 20.91
N MET A 10 9.69 3.43 20.10
CA MET A 10 10.91 2.70 20.50
C MET A 10 12.06 2.60 19.49
N GLN A 11 12.23 3.52 18.53
CA GLN A 11 13.53 3.71 17.87
C GLN A 11 13.82 5.19 17.51
N GLY A 12 14.28 5.95 18.51
CA GLY A 12 15.50 6.76 18.35
C GLY A 12 15.60 7.77 17.21
N GLY A 13 14.53 8.48 16.85
CA GLY A 13 14.66 9.82 16.29
C GLY A 13 15.05 9.93 14.82
N VAL A 14 14.36 9.22 13.91
CA VAL A 14 13.94 9.73 12.59
C VAL A 14 12.61 9.03 12.27
N SER A 15 11.51 9.61 12.74
CA SER A 15 10.19 8.95 12.69
C SER A 15 9.59 9.04 11.28
N GLY A 16 9.73 7.96 10.51
CA GLY A 16 9.07 7.76 9.21
C GLY A 16 7.57 7.44 9.30
N HIS A 17 6.87 7.91 10.33
CA HIS A 17 5.45 7.60 10.56
C HIS A 17 4.51 8.83 10.55
N ALA A 18 5.04 10.05 10.46
CA ALA A 18 4.21 11.24 10.31
C ALA A 18 4.87 12.22 9.32
N GLY A 19 4.37 12.22 8.08
CA GLY A 19 4.65 13.30 7.13
C GLY A 19 5.92 13.14 6.30
N LEU A 20 6.09 12.01 5.60
CA LEU A 20 6.83 12.07 4.34
C LEU A 20 5.97 12.92 3.38
N PHE A 21 6.16 14.24 3.38
CA PHE A 21 5.67 15.17 2.35
C PHE A 21 6.37 14.85 1.03
N SER A 22 6.15 13.65 0.54
CA SER A 22 6.65 13.16 -0.73
C SER A 22 5.52 13.30 -1.74
N ASN A 23 5.87 13.65 -2.97
CA ASN A 23 4.88 13.68 -4.04
C ASN A 23 4.52 12.24 -4.45
N ALA A 24 3.40 12.06 -5.16
CA ALA A 24 2.97 10.73 -5.59
C ALA A 24 4.01 10.01 -6.47
N LEU A 25 4.85 10.77 -7.18
CA LEU A 25 5.88 10.24 -8.05
C LEU A 25 7.01 9.57 -7.26
N ASP A 26 7.47 10.17 -6.17
CA ASP A 26 8.54 9.61 -5.35
C ASP A 26 8.08 8.35 -4.62
N VAL A 27 6.83 8.32 -4.14
CA VAL A 27 6.19 7.09 -3.65
C VAL A 27 6.12 6.04 -4.77
N ALA A 28 5.75 6.43 -5.99
CA ALA A 28 5.71 5.51 -7.12
C ALA A 28 7.10 4.96 -7.46
N LYS A 29 8.17 5.76 -7.37
CA LYS A 29 9.56 5.27 -7.55
C LYS A 29 9.94 4.23 -6.50
N MET A 30 9.57 4.46 -5.24
CA MET A 30 9.80 3.47 -4.18
C MET A 30 9.03 2.17 -4.44
N MET A 31 7.75 2.26 -4.78
CA MET A 31 6.94 1.09 -5.12
C MET A 31 7.47 0.37 -6.37
N GLN A 32 7.98 1.11 -7.37
CA GLN A 32 8.61 0.55 -8.55
C GLN A 32 9.90 -0.19 -8.20
N MET A 33 10.74 0.36 -7.32
CA MET A 33 11.93 -0.32 -6.81
C MET A 33 11.57 -1.62 -6.08
N TYR A 34 10.44 -1.63 -5.35
CA TYR A 34 9.93 -2.82 -4.68
C TYR A 34 9.46 -3.89 -5.67
N LEU A 35 8.74 -3.50 -6.73
CA LEU A 35 8.39 -4.39 -7.84
C LEU A 35 9.63 -4.99 -8.50
N GLN A 36 10.67 -4.17 -8.67
CA GLN A 36 11.97 -4.57 -9.22
C GLN A 36 12.89 -5.25 -8.18
N LYS A 37 12.33 -5.68 -7.04
CA LYS A 37 13.00 -6.48 -6.00
C LYS A 37 14.31 -5.85 -5.50
N GLY A 38 14.27 -4.54 -5.25
CA GLY A 38 15.35 -3.77 -4.68
C GLY A 38 16.31 -3.15 -5.69
N VAL A 39 15.98 -3.18 -6.98
CA VAL A 39 16.70 -2.47 -8.05
C VAL A 39 15.88 -1.29 -8.52
N TYR A 40 16.50 -0.14 -8.79
CA TYR A 40 15.88 0.96 -9.50
C TYR A 40 16.91 1.61 -10.42
N GLY A 41 16.61 1.67 -11.72
CA GLY A 41 17.60 2.02 -12.74
C GLY A 41 18.75 1.01 -12.75
N THR A 42 19.98 1.49 -12.56
CA THR A 42 21.20 0.65 -12.49
C THR A 42 21.65 0.36 -11.06
N THR A 43 20.93 0.85 -10.05
CA THR A 43 21.33 0.77 -8.65
C THR A 43 20.55 -0.30 -7.91
N ARG A 44 21.24 -1.17 -7.18
CA ARG A 44 20.65 -2.10 -6.21
C ARG A 44 20.71 -1.49 -4.81
N PHE A 45 19.55 -1.32 -4.19
CA PHE A 45 19.41 -0.80 -2.83
C PHE A 45 19.34 -1.92 -1.79
N PHE A 46 18.73 -3.05 -2.14
CA PHE A 46 18.68 -4.23 -1.27
C PHE A 46 18.57 -5.53 -2.10
N SER A 47 18.74 -6.66 -1.40
CA SER A 47 18.68 -7.97 -2.04
C SER A 47 17.25 -8.38 -2.37
N GLU A 48 17.07 -9.16 -3.42
CA GLU A 48 15.78 -9.78 -3.73
C GLU A 48 15.26 -10.62 -2.55
N LYS A 49 16.16 -11.31 -1.84
CA LYS A 49 15.81 -12.06 -0.63
C LYS A 49 15.15 -11.16 0.41
N THR A 50 15.68 -9.97 0.66
CA THR A 50 15.09 -9.00 1.59
C THR A 50 13.68 -8.61 1.16
N MET A 51 13.45 -8.35 -0.14
CA MET A 51 12.09 -8.05 -0.62
C MET A 51 11.14 -9.23 -0.38
N ASN A 52 11.59 -10.44 -0.72
CA ASN A 52 10.78 -11.64 -0.59
C ASN A 52 10.45 -11.92 0.87
N ASP A 53 11.41 -11.77 1.78
CA ASP A 53 11.17 -11.91 3.22
C ASP A 53 10.11 -10.89 3.68
N PHE A 54 10.23 -9.61 3.30
CA PHE A 54 9.27 -8.57 3.70
C PHE A 54 7.87 -8.75 3.08
N ASN A 55 7.78 -9.36 1.91
CA ASN A 55 6.55 -9.61 1.16
C ASN A 55 5.98 -11.02 1.42
N THR A 56 6.65 -11.86 2.20
CA THR A 56 6.17 -13.21 2.52
C THR A 56 5.15 -13.15 3.63
N CYS A 57 4.05 -13.86 3.42
CA CYS A 57 3.02 -14.03 4.42
C CYS A 57 3.40 -15.18 5.36
N TYR A 58 4.01 -14.85 6.50
CA TYR A 58 4.47 -15.86 7.46
C TYR A 58 3.34 -16.50 8.28
N PHE A 59 2.19 -15.84 8.40
CA PHE A 59 1.08 -16.26 9.26
C PHE A 59 -0.22 -16.47 8.48
N CYS A 60 -0.13 -16.78 7.18
CA CYS A 60 -1.28 -16.97 6.31
C CYS A 60 -2.24 -18.06 6.81
N GLU A 61 -1.69 -19.15 7.35
CA GLU A 61 -2.47 -20.26 7.93
C GLU A 61 -3.25 -19.85 9.19
N GLN A 62 -2.84 -18.76 9.85
CA GLN A 62 -3.52 -18.18 11.00
C GLN A 62 -4.46 -17.03 10.59
N SER A 63 -4.84 -16.96 9.31
CA SER A 63 -5.63 -15.87 8.72
C SER A 63 -4.99 -14.48 8.80
N ASN A 64 -3.69 -14.39 9.11
CA ASN A 64 -2.94 -13.13 9.05
C ASN A 64 -2.15 -13.06 7.74
N ARG A 65 -2.78 -12.43 6.75
CA ARG A 65 -2.24 -12.26 5.39
C ARG A 65 -1.08 -11.28 5.28
N ARG A 66 -0.78 -10.48 6.32
CA ARG A 66 0.20 -9.39 6.22
C ARG A 66 1.62 -9.96 6.08
N GLY A 67 2.39 -9.38 5.17
CA GLY A 67 3.84 -9.51 5.22
C GLY A 67 4.40 -8.65 6.34
N VAL A 68 5.69 -8.83 6.65
CA VAL A 68 6.38 -8.04 7.69
C VAL A 68 6.41 -6.55 7.34
N GLY A 69 6.41 -6.20 6.05
CA GLY A 69 6.43 -4.82 5.57
C GLY A 69 5.17 -4.33 4.84
N PHE A 70 4.31 -5.22 4.34
CA PHE A 70 3.23 -4.84 3.43
C PHE A 70 1.92 -5.59 3.71
N ASP A 71 0.79 -4.90 3.47
CA ASP A 71 -0.51 -5.51 3.36
C ASP A 71 -0.58 -6.34 2.06
N LYS A 72 -1.23 -7.51 2.15
CA LYS A 72 -1.58 -8.38 1.01
C LYS A 72 -3.06 -8.26 0.67
N PRO A 73 -3.51 -8.59 -0.55
CA PRO A 73 -4.93 -8.57 -0.91
C PRO A 73 -5.75 -9.55 -0.07
N GLN A 74 -7.04 -9.26 0.13
CA GLN A 74 -7.93 -10.11 0.96
C GLN A 74 -8.59 -11.15 0.07
N LEU A 75 -8.86 -12.34 0.62
CA LEU A 75 -9.56 -13.42 -0.09
C LEU A 75 -11.10 -13.37 0.09
N GLY A 76 -11.64 -12.32 0.74
CA GLY A 76 -13.04 -12.19 1.15
C GLY A 76 -13.72 -10.90 0.66
N THR A 77 -14.84 -10.53 1.28
CA THR A 77 -15.78 -9.50 0.78
C THR A 77 -15.39 -8.04 1.05
N ALA A 78 -14.50 -7.75 2.01
CA ALA A 78 -14.06 -6.39 2.32
C ALA A 78 -12.55 -6.35 2.54
N GLY A 79 -11.84 -5.38 1.95
CA GLY A 79 -10.39 -5.30 2.08
C GLY A 79 -9.80 -4.00 1.53
N PRO A 80 -8.47 -3.83 1.59
CA PRO A 80 -7.79 -2.60 1.18
C PRO A 80 -7.75 -2.40 -0.34
N THR A 81 -8.37 -3.29 -1.12
CA THR A 81 -8.34 -3.31 -2.57
C THR A 81 -9.71 -3.64 -3.16
N CYS A 82 -9.88 -3.42 -4.46
CA CYS A 82 -11.09 -3.75 -5.23
C CYS A 82 -11.48 -5.24 -5.25
N GLY A 83 -10.67 -6.14 -4.69
CA GLY A 83 -10.81 -7.60 -4.88
C GLY A 83 -10.41 -8.11 -6.27
N CYS A 84 -10.00 -7.21 -7.16
CA CYS A 84 -9.64 -7.45 -8.55
C CYS A 84 -8.12 -7.49 -8.81
N VAL A 85 -7.31 -7.41 -7.75
CA VAL A 85 -5.84 -7.41 -7.80
C VAL A 85 -5.27 -8.82 -7.69
N SER A 86 -4.08 -9.05 -8.23
CA SER A 86 -3.42 -10.35 -8.12
C SER A 86 -3.02 -10.68 -6.69
N LYS A 87 -2.99 -11.97 -6.33
CA LYS A 87 -2.66 -12.44 -4.97
C LYS A 87 -1.23 -12.09 -4.54
N THR A 88 -0.34 -11.92 -5.50
CA THR A 88 1.06 -11.53 -5.28
C THR A 88 1.22 -10.03 -4.99
N SER A 89 0.18 -9.22 -5.28
CA SER A 89 0.19 -7.78 -5.04
C SER A 89 0.38 -7.43 -3.57
N PHE A 90 0.89 -6.22 -3.32
CA PHE A 90 1.25 -5.76 -1.99
C PHE A 90 1.19 -4.23 -1.89
N GLY A 91 0.98 -3.71 -0.68
CA GLY A 91 0.94 -2.27 -0.48
C GLY A 91 0.60 -1.86 0.94
N HIS A 92 0.14 -0.62 1.11
CA HIS A 92 -0.34 -0.10 2.38
C HIS A 92 -1.38 0.99 2.17
N THR A 93 -2.30 1.12 3.13
CA THR A 93 -3.25 2.25 3.18
C THR A 93 -2.95 3.15 4.38
N GLY A 94 -2.93 4.47 4.18
CA GLY A 94 -2.61 5.42 5.24
C GLY A 94 -3.86 5.95 5.94
N PHE A 95 -3.70 6.32 7.21
CA PHE A 95 -4.75 6.88 8.06
C PHE A 95 -5.42 8.14 7.44
N THR A 96 -4.62 8.97 6.77
CA THR A 96 -5.09 10.19 6.09
C THR A 96 -5.87 9.92 4.80
N GLY A 97 -6.10 8.65 4.45
CA GLY A 97 -6.82 8.24 3.25
C GLY A 97 -5.91 7.95 2.05
N THR A 98 -4.61 7.79 2.25
CA THR A 98 -3.67 7.43 1.19
C THR A 98 -3.69 5.94 0.88
N MET A 99 -3.17 5.57 -0.30
CA MET A 99 -2.94 4.20 -0.71
C MET A 99 -1.71 4.14 -1.61
N ALA A 100 -0.83 3.18 -1.36
CA ALA A 100 0.25 2.81 -2.28
C ALA A 100 0.18 1.29 -2.46
N TRP A 101 -0.03 0.85 -3.70
CA TRP A 101 -0.25 -0.56 -4.02
C TRP A 101 0.48 -0.94 -5.29
N ALA A 102 1.14 -2.09 -5.28
CA ALA A 102 1.89 -2.61 -6.41
C ALA A 102 1.43 -4.03 -6.73
N ASP A 103 1.24 -4.30 -8.01
CA ASP A 103 0.85 -5.61 -8.55
C ASP A 103 1.92 -6.09 -9.54
N PRO A 104 2.75 -7.07 -9.15
CA PRO A 104 3.79 -7.62 -10.01
C PRO A 104 3.28 -8.36 -11.24
N GLU A 105 2.09 -8.98 -11.16
CA GLU A 105 1.53 -9.77 -12.28
C GLU A 105 0.92 -8.87 -13.34
N LYS A 106 0.39 -7.72 -12.94
CA LYS A 106 -0.18 -6.72 -13.85
C LYS A 106 0.78 -5.59 -14.18
N GLU A 107 1.94 -5.55 -13.54
CA GLU A 107 2.94 -4.47 -13.64
C GLU A 107 2.35 -3.08 -13.34
N ILE A 108 1.41 -3.01 -12.40
CA ILE A 108 0.72 -1.77 -12.01
C ILE A 108 1.25 -1.27 -10.68
N VAL A 109 1.59 0.03 -10.63
CA VAL A 109 1.78 0.79 -9.38
C VAL A 109 0.65 1.82 -9.27
N TYR A 110 -0.13 1.72 -8.19
CA TYR A 110 -1.21 2.64 -7.85
C TYR A 110 -0.86 3.45 -6.61
N VAL A 111 -0.76 4.76 -6.76
CA VAL A 111 -0.55 5.71 -5.66
C VAL A 111 -1.71 6.70 -5.63
N PHE A 112 -2.37 6.77 -4.48
CA PHE A 112 -3.44 7.70 -4.18
C PHE A 112 -3.07 8.50 -2.94
N LEU A 113 -2.91 9.80 -3.08
CA LEU A 113 -2.63 10.71 -1.96
C LEU A 113 -3.87 11.55 -1.68
N SER A 114 -4.34 11.52 -0.44
CA SER A 114 -5.41 12.41 0.04
C SER A 114 -5.09 12.88 1.45
N ASN A 115 -5.66 14.03 1.81
CA ASN A 115 -5.61 14.57 3.16
C ASN A 115 -7.03 14.67 3.71
N ARG A 116 -7.65 13.50 3.91
CA ARG A 116 -9.03 13.40 4.44
C ARG A 116 -9.18 14.11 5.79
N THR A 117 -8.13 14.08 6.60
CA THR A 117 -8.12 14.59 7.98
C THR A 117 -8.04 16.10 8.05
N TYR A 118 -7.92 16.79 6.92
CA TYR A 118 -7.92 18.24 6.86
C TYR A 118 -9.25 18.79 6.33
N PRO A 119 -9.84 19.83 6.96
CA PRO A 119 -9.39 20.49 8.20
C PRO A 119 -9.81 19.77 9.50
N ASP A 120 -10.72 18.79 9.42
CA ASP A 120 -11.26 18.07 10.59
C ASP A 120 -10.96 16.56 10.50
N SER A 121 -10.14 16.06 11.42
CA SER A 121 -9.76 14.65 11.51
C SER A 121 -10.88 13.74 12.02
N ASN A 122 -11.91 14.30 12.66
CA ASN A 122 -13.09 13.58 13.15
C ASN A 122 -14.20 13.51 12.09
N ALA A 123 -14.03 14.17 10.94
CA ALA A 123 -14.99 14.13 9.86
C ALA A 123 -15.22 12.68 9.37
N ILE A 124 -16.49 12.40 9.05
CA ILE A 124 -16.94 11.11 8.53
C ILE A 124 -16.01 10.63 7.42
N ASN A 125 -15.59 9.36 7.48
CA ASN A 125 -14.74 8.75 6.46
C ASN A 125 -15.47 8.54 5.13
N LYS A 126 -15.76 9.62 4.39
CA LYS A 126 -16.45 9.58 3.10
C LYS A 126 -15.67 8.75 2.07
N LEU A 127 -14.34 8.85 2.07
CA LEU A 127 -13.47 8.08 1.17
C LEU A 127 -13.64 6.57 1.36
N SER A 128 -13.58 6.09 2.60
CA SER A 128 -13.79 4.67 2.89
C SER A 128 -15.24 4.25 2.73
N ARG A 129 -16.20 5.08 3.15
CA ARG A 129 -17.63 4.72 3.05
C ARG A 129 -18.10 4.58 1.61
N ALA A 130 -17.55 5.39 0.70
CA ALA A 130 -17.88 5.35 -0.71
C ALA A 130 -16.94 4.44 -1.53
N ASN A 131 -16.04 3.70 -0.88
CA ASN A 131 -15.06 2.82 -1.53
C ASN A 131 -14.30 3.52 -2.68
N ILE A 132 -13.94 4.79 -2.50
CA ILE A 132 -13.39 5.62 -3.59
C ILE A 132 -12.07 5.03 -4.10
N ARG A 133 -11.21 4.55 -3.21
CA ARG A 133 -9.88 4.04 -3.58
C ARG A 133 -9.99 2.74 -4.36
N GLU A 134 -10.89 1.88 -3.90
CA GLU A 134 -11.20 0.57 -4.46
C GLU A 134 -11.87 0.72 -5.83
N ASN A 135 -12.79 1.68 -5.99
CA ASN A 135 -13.43 1.99 -7.27
C ASN A 135 -12.43 2.55 -8.29
N ILE A 136 -11.56 3.48 -7.89
CA ILE A 136 -10.49 3.98 -8.77
C ILE A 136 -9.55 2.85 -9.17
N GLN A 137 -9.13 2.02 -8.21
CA GLN A 137 -8.28 0.87 -8.48
C GLN A 137 -8.93 -0.08 -9.49
N LYS A 138 -10.23 -0.35 -9.36
CA LYS A 138 -10.98 -1.18 -10.32
C LYS A 138 -10.94 -0.61 -11.74
N ILE A 139 -11.22 0.69 -11.90
CA ILE A 139 -11.20 1.35 -13.22
C ILE A 139 -9.80 1.30 -13.84
N ILE A 140 -8.74 1.47 -13.06
CA ILE A 140 -7.36 1.34 -13.53
C ILE A 140 -7.12 -0.08 -14.08
N TYR A 141 -7.56 -1.10 -13.35
CA TYR A 141 -7.35 -2.49 -13.77
C TYR A 141 -8.14 -2.82 -15.03
N GLU A 142 -9.42 -2.42 -15.10
CA GLU A 142 -10.26 -2.61 -16.30
C GLU A 142 -9.63 -1.92 -17.52
N SER A 143 -9.20 -0.67 -17.39
CA SER A 143 -8.63 0.11 -18.50
C SER A 143 -7.26 -0.33 -18.99
N VAL A 144 -6.47 -1.01 -18.16
CA VAL A 144 -5.16 -1.58 -18.54
C VAL A 144 -5.32 -3.00 -19.10
N ILE A 145 -6.21 -3.80 -18.50
CA ILE A 145 -6.42 -5.20 -18.92
C ILE A 145 -7.18 -5.26 -20.26
N ASP A 146 -8.17 -4.39 -20.50
CA ASP A 146 -8.94 -4.37 -21.76
C ASP A 146 -8.11 -3.94 -22.97
N LYS A 147 -6.95 -3.29 -22.78
CA LYS A 147 -6.01 -2.95 -23.86
C LYS A 147 -5.06 -4.08 -24.23
N SER A 148 -5.08 -5.18 -23.49
CA SER A 148 -4.18 -6.32 -23.68
C SER A 148 -4.81 -7.48 -24.49
N ASN A 149 -6.02 -7.28 -25.01
CA ASN A 149 -6.73 -8.16 -25.95
C ASN A 149 -6.94 -7.45 -27.29
#